data_AF-A0A841P2Z3-F1
#
_entry.id   AF-A0A841P2Z3-F1
#
_cell.length_a   1.000
_cell.length_b   1.000
_cell.length_c   1.000
_cell.angle_alpha   90.00
_cell.angle_beta   90.00
_cell.angle_gamma   90.00
#
_symmetry.space_group_name_H-M   'P 1'
#
loop_
_entity.id
_entity.type
_entity.pdbx_description
1 polymer ?
#
loop_
_entity_poly.entity_id
_entity_poly.type
_entity_poly.pdbx_seq_one_letter_code
_entity_poly.pdbx_strand_id
1 'polypeptide(L)'
;MARVDIVRVDTPEGAAVRGGDPVMVSVTVGPDRGWFNDTEYLAIDFIHADASDIAEYLVVYEDDVTIEDTTTINFRVKAGSTALTGEYYVKIENKSFGETLISDSGDGTITVALNLVSSKRKYCD
;
A
#
# COMPACT_ATOMS: atom_id res chain seq x y z
N MET A 1 -11.59 -22.44 -11.26
CA MET A 1 -10.32 -21.94 -10.66
C MET A 1 -10.65 -21.33 -9.32
N ALA A 2 -9.81 -21.54 -8.30
CA ALA A 2 -10.00 -20.88 -7.01
C ALA A 2 -9.74 -19.37 -7.16
N ARG A 3 -10.59 -18.56 -6.53
CA ARG A 3 -10.38 -17.10 -6.43
C ARG A 3 -9.10 -16.86 -5.65
N VAL A 4 -8.23 -15.99 -6.17
CA VAL A 4 -7.10 -15.45 -5.41
C VAL A 4 -7.62 -14.26 -4.64
N ASP A 5 -7.21 -14.15 -3.39
CA ASP A 5 -7.49 -13.01 -2.52
C ASP A 5 -6.17 -12.56 -1.89
N ILE A 6 -6.07 -11.28 -1.54
CA ILE A 6 -5.04 -10.83 -0.60
C ILE A 6 -5.38 -11.47 0.74
N VAL A 7 -4.38 -12.01 1.42
CA VAL A 7 -4.56 -12.67 2.73
C VAL A 7 -3.73 -11.99 3.81
N ARG A 8 -2.80 -11.12 3.43
CA ARG A 8 -1.95 -10.38 4.35
C ARG A 8 -1.36 -9.13 3.71
N VAL A 9 -1.37 -8.04 4.46
CA VAL A 9 -0.65 -6.79 4.21
C VAL A 9 0.15 -6.46 5.46
N ASP A 10 1.47 -6.48 5.35
CA ASP A 10 2.38 -6.15 6.44
C ASP A 10 3.16 -4.86 6.16
N THR A 11 3.41 -4.10 7.22
CA THR A 11 4.28 -2.93 7.24
C THR A 11 5.38 -3.13 8.31
N PRO A 12 6.48 -3.84 7.98
CA PRO A 12 7.47 -4.27 8.98
C PRO A 12 8.19 -3.11 9.68
N GLU A 13 8.28 -1.95 9.02
CA GLU A 13 8.84 -0.71 9.60
C GLU A 13 7.83 0.03 10.50
N GLY A 14 6.61 -0.49 10.64
CA GLY A 14 5.49 0.07 11.36
C GLY A 14 4.44 0.68 10.42
N ALA A 15 3.17 0.61 10.82
CA ALA A 15 2.05 0.98 9.97
C ALA A 15 1.99 2.46 9.59
N ALA A 16 2.72 3.35 10.27
CA ALA A 16 2.62 4.79 10.06
C ALA A 16 3.54 5.28 8.94
N VAL A 17 2.99 5.44 7.72
CA VAL A 17 3.61 6.23 6.66
C VAL A 17 3.70 7.68 7.13
N ARG A 18 4.92 8.18 7.36
CA ARG A 18 5.15 9.58 7.73
C ARG A 18 5.46 10.39 6.49
N GLY A 19 4.97 11.62 6.43
CA GLY A 19 5.21 12.50 5.28
C GLY A 19 6.71 12.69 5.02
N GLY A 20 7.23 12.10 3.95
CA GLY A 20 8.63 12.19 3.52
C GLY A 20 9.47 10.92 3.73
N ASP A 21 9.05 9.99 4.58
CA ASP A 21 9.77 8.74 4.85
C ASP A 21 9.01 7.56 4.24
N PRO A 22 9.52 6.93 3.18
CA PRO A 22 8.87 5.75 2.60
C PRO A 22 8.93 4.57 3.56
N VAL A 23 7.87 3.77 3.58
CA VAL A 23 7.80 2.51 4.33
C VAL A 23 7.68 1.34 3.38
N MET A 24 8.23 0.21 3.77
CA MET A 24 8.07 -1.09 3.10
C MET A 24 6.67 -1.64 3.38
N VAL A 25 6.02 -2.12 2.33
CA VAL A 25 4.78 -2.87 2.37
C VAL A 25 5.02 -4.23 1.74
N SER A 26 4.62 -5.30 2.44
CA SER A 26 4.61 -6.67 1.93
C SER A 26 3.16 -7.11 1.75
N VAL A 27 2.81 -7.61 0.57
CA VAL A 27 1.48 -8.14 0.28
C VAL A 27 1.59 -9.61 -0.09
N THR A 28 0.84 -10.44 0.61
CA THR A 28 0.73 -11.88 0.34
C THR A 28 -0.66 -12.22 -0.17
N VAL A 29 -0.72 -13.04 -1.21
CA VAL A 29 -1.97 -13.55 -1.81
C VAL A 29 -2.10 -15.06 -1.64
N GLY A 30 -3.32 -15.55 -1.67
CA GLY A 30 -3.60 -16.98 -1.64
C GLY A 30 -4.92 -17.34 -2.35
N PRO A 31 -5.05 -18.58 -2.85
CA PRO A 31 -4.03 -19.62 -2.93
C PRO A 31 -3.00 -19.36 -4.05
N ASP A 32 -1.82 -20.01 -3.98
CA ASP A 32 -0.77 -19.85 -4.98
C ASP A 32 -1.25 -20.28 -6.38
N ARG A 33 -1.20 -19.33 -7.30
CA ARG A 33 -1.51 -19.49 -8.72
C ARG A 33 -0.41 -18.89 -9.62
N GLY A 34 0.75 -18.54 -9.07
CA GLY A 34 1.72 -17.71 -9.79
C GLY A 34 1.18 -16.32 -10.05
N TRP A 35 0.52 -15.71 -9.06
CA TRP A 35 -0.13 -14.41 -9.25
C TRP A 35 0.92 -13.30 -9.39
N PHE A 36 2.04 -13.41 -8.68
CA PHE A 36 3.20 -12.53 -8.87
C PHE A 36 4.28 -13.27 -9.67
N ASN A 37 4.31 -13.07 -10.98
CA ASN A 37 5.36 -13.63 -11.85
C ASN A 37 6.19 -12.54 -12.55
N ASP A 38 5.61 -11.37 -12.77
CA ASP A 38 6.26 -10.28 -13.48
C ASP A 38 5.63 -8.95 -13.06
N THR A 39 6.47 -8.01 -12.63
CA THR A 39 6.06 -6.69 -12.17
C THR A 39 5.49 -5.83 -13.30
N GLU A 40 5.82 -6.10 -14.57
CA GLU A 40 5.35 -5.29 -15.72
C GLU A 40 3.82 -5.37 -15.93
N TYR A 41 3.19 -6.46 -15.46
CA TYR A 41 1.73 -6.65 -15.54
C TYR A 41 0.98 -6.18 -14.30
N LEU A 42 1.69 -5.66 -13.28
CA LEU A 42 1.10 -5.27 -12.01
C LEU A 42 0.87 -3.77 -11.97
N ALA A 43 -0.31 -3.36 -11.53
CA ALA A 43 -0.59 -1.99 -11.13
C ALA A 43 -1.01 -1.97 -9.67
N ILE A 44 -0.29 -1.19 -8.85
CA ILE A 44 -0.52 -1.09 -7.40
C ILE A 44 -1.13 0.28 -7.12
N ASP A 45 -2.33 0.26 -6.55
CA ASP A 45 -3.15 1.40 -6.15
C ASP A 45 -3.52 1.30 -4.67
N PHE A 46 -4.13 2.37 -4.12
CA PHE A 46 -4.62 2.39 -2.76
C PHE A 46 -6.01 3.00 -2.64
N ILE A 47 -6.79 2.47 -1.70
CA ILE A 47 -8.14 2.94 -1.38
C ILE A 47 -8.13 3.40 0.08
N HIS A 48 -8.52 4.65 0.33
CA HIS A 48 -8.66 5.15 1.70
C HIS A 48 -9.92 4.55 2.32
N ALA A 49 -9.82 4.02 3.54
CA ALA A 49 -10.88 3.23 4.16
C ALA A 49 -12.22 3.98 4.29
N ASP A 50 -12.18 5.29 4.53
CA ASP A 50 -13.39 6.14 4.61
C ASP A 50 -13.78 6.82 3.29
N ALA A 51 -13.02 6.63 2.21
CA ALA A 51 -13.32 7.25 0.92
C ALA A 51 -13.88 6.21 -0.06
N SER A 52 -14.96 6.56 -0.74
CA SER A 52 -15.61 5.70 -1.74
C SER A 52 -14.80 5.55 -3.04
N ASP A 53 -13.74 6.34 -3.23
CA ASP A 53 -12.98 6.45 -4.48
C ASP A 53 -11.48 6.25 -4.27
N ILE A 54 -10.78 5.95 -5.38
CA ILE A 54 -9.32 5.85 -5.44
C ILE A 54 -8.73 7.13 -4.90
N ALA A 55 -7.89 6.96 -3.89
CA ALA A 55 -7.48 8.01 -3.02
C ALA A 55 -6.10 8.46 -3.53
N GLU A 56 -6.00 9.60 -4.22
CA GLU A 56 -4.74 10.16 -4.79
C GLU A 56 -3.74 10.57 -3.70
N TYR A 57 -3.24 9.62 -2.94
CA TYR A 57 -2.65 9.91 -1.63
C TYR A 57 -1.38 9.13 -1.33
N LEU A 58 -1.25 7.89 -1.81
CA LEU A 58 -0.05 7.08 -1.61
C LEU A 58 0.70 6.89 -2.93
N VAL A 59 2.02 7.05 -2.90
CA VAL A 59 2.90 6.93 -4.07
C VAL A 59 3.83 5.75 -3.90
N VAL A 60 3.75 4.80 -4.83
CA VAL A 60 4.67 3.65 -4.93
C VAL A 60 5.98 4.11 -5.55
N TYR A 61 7.11 3.63 -5.02
CA TYR A 61 8.41 3.75 -5.65
C TYR A 61 8.56 2.59 -6.63
N GLU A 62 8.32 2.84 -7.92
CA GLU A 62 8.32 1.80 -8.97
C GLU A 62 9.65 1.03 -9.04
N ASP A 63 10.79 1.71 -8.82
CA ASP A 63 12.12 1.08 -8.78
C ASP A 63 12.34 0.15 -7.57
N ASP A 64 11.51 0.28 -6.53
CA ASP A 64 11.59 -0.48 -5.28
C ASP A 64 10.50 -1.59 -5.20
N VAL A 65 9.83 -1.90 -6.31
CA VAL A 65 8.87 -3.01 -6.39
C VAL A 65 9.62 -4.32 -6.67
N THR A 66 9.49 -5.30 -5.78
CA THR A 66 10.19 -6.59 -5.87
C THR A 66 9.24 -7.74 -5.62
N ILE A 67 9.25 -8.73 -6.52
CA ILE A 67 8.56 -10.01 -6.31
C ILE A 67 9.50 -10.90 -5.48
N GLU A 68 9.05 -11.29 -4.29
CA GLU A 68 9.80 -12.21 -3.43
C GLU A 68 9.55 -13.67 -3.86
N ASP A 69 8.29 -13.99 -4.15
CA ASP A 69 7.86 -15.29 -4.65
C ASP A 69 6.52 -15.17 -5.41
N THR A 70 5.97 -16.30 -5.85
CA THR A 70 4.72 -16.37 -6.63
C THR A 70 3.48 -15.85 -5.90
N THR A 71 3.58 -15.67 -4.58
CA THR A 71 2.52 -15.26 -3.65
C THR A 71 2.82 -13.99 -2.87
N THR A 72 4.04 -13.45 -2.94
CA THR A 72 4.47 -12.28 -2.16
C THR A 72 5.14 -11.22 -3.00
N ILE A 73 4.69 -9.98 -2.85
CA ILE A 73 5.30 -8.79 -3.45
C ILE A 73 5.63 -7.76 -2.36
N ASN A 74 6.78 -7.13 -2.50
CA ASN A 74 7.26 -6.06 -1.62
C ASN A 74 7.40 -4.76 -2.43
N PHE A 75 6.98 -3.65 -1.85
CA PHE A 75 7.16 -2.34 -2.45
C PHE A 75 7.28 -1.24 -1.41
N ARG A 76 7.92 -0.14 -1.76
CA ARG A 76 7.98 1.05 -0.92
C ARG A 76 6.92 2.05 -1.29
N VAL A 77 6.29 2.62 -0.27
CA VAL A 77 5.23 3.62 -0.41
C VAL A 77 5.53 4.84 0.47
N LYS A 78 5.22 6.03 -0.04
CA LYS A 78 5.17 7.27 0.77
C LYS A 78 3.80 7.92 0.70
N ALA A 79 3.51 8.72 1.71
CA ALA A 79 2.39 9.66 1.67
C ALA A 79 2.74 10.82 0.73
N GLY A 80 1.89 11.05 -0.27
CA GLY A 80 1.90 12.25 -1.09
C GLY A 80 1.53 13.49 -0.25
N SER A 81 1.79 14.68 -0.78
CA SER A 81 1.52 15.95 -0.08
C SER A 81 0.04 16.19 0.22
N THR A 82 -0.85 15.53 -0.52
CA THR A 82 -2.31 15.60 -0.39
C THR A 82 -2.89 14.41 0.39
N ALA A 83 -2.05 13.51 0.89
CA ALA A 83 -2.51 12.28 1.53
C ALA A 83 -3.39 12.55 2.75
N LEU A 84 -4.54 11.86 2.80
CA LEU A 84 -5.40 11.87 3.97
C LEU A 84 -4.76 11.04 5.09
N THR A 85 -4.99 11.46 6.33
CA THR A 85 -4.65 10.64 7.50
C THR A 85 -5.72 9.60 7.68
N GLY A 86 -5.32 8.35 7.90
CA GLY A 86 -6.26 7.24 8.02
C GLY A 86 -5.66 5.93 7.54
N GLU A 87 -6.54 4.93 7.42
CA GLU A 87 -6.18 3.61 6.93
C GLU A 87 -6.37 3.51 5.42
N TYR A 88 -5.49 2.74 4.79
CA TYR A 88 -5.48 2.48 3.36
C TYR A 88 -5.44 0.98 3.10
N TYR A 89 -6.30 0.55 2.20
CA TYR A 89 -6.32 -0.79 1.62
C TYR A 89 -5.48 -0.82 0.35
N VAL A 90 -4.82 -1.95 0.10
CA VAL A 90 -4.04 -2.16 -1.11
C VAL A 90 -4.97 -2.69 -2.20
N LYS A 91 -4.83 -2.12 -3.40
CA LYS A 91 -5.46 -2.64 -4.62
C LYS A 91 -4.35 -3.03 -5.59
N ILE A 92 -4.37 -4.26 -6.08
CA ILE A 92 -3.43 -4.72 -7.10
C ILE A 92 -4.20 -5.27 -8.29
N GLU A 93 -3.95 -4.71 -9.46
CA GLU A 93 -4.43 -5.25 -10.73
C GLU A 93 -3.32 -6.07 -11.38
N ASN A 94 -3.64 -7.28 -11.82
CA ASN A 94 -2.76 -8.09 -12.65
C ASN A 94 -3.36 -8.24 -14.05
N LYS A 95 -2.74 -7.57 -15.02
CA LYS A 95 -3.18 -7.53 -16.42
C LYS A 95 -3.01 -8.87 -17.14
N SER A 96 -2.07 -9.71 -16.71
CA SER A 96 -1.87 -11.04 -17.28
C SER A 96 -3.05 -11.97 -16.97
N PHE A 97 -3.66 -11.83 -15.80
CA PHE A 97 -4.85 -12.60 -15.41
C PHE A 97 -6.16 -11.85 -15.66
N GLY A 98 -6.11 -10.53 -15.85
CA GLY A 98 -7.31 -9.69 -15.92
C GLY A 98 -8.07 -9.64 -14.58
N GLU A 99 -7.36 -9.80 -13.47
CA GLU A 99 -7.92 -9.87 -12.11
C GLU A 99 -7.49 -8.62 -11.31
N THR A 100 -8.37 -8.14 -10.44
CA THR A 100 -8.06 -7.09 -9.45
C THR A 100 -8.31 -7.63 -8.06
N LEU A 101 -7.31 -7.51 -7.20
CA LEU A 101 -7.39 -7.84 -5.78
C LEU A 101 -7.45 -6.56 -4.97
N ILE A 102 -8.29 -6.54 -3.94
CA ILE A 102 -8.42 -5.42 -3.00
C ILE A 102 -8.36 -6.04 -1.62
N SER A 103 -7.47 -5.52 -0.77
CA SER A 103 -7.37 -5.95 0.62
C SER A 103 -8.52 -5.38 1.45
N ASP A 104 -8.81 -6.01 2.58
CA ASP A 104 -9.73 -5.49 3.59
C ASP A 104 -9.06 -5.37 4.97
N SER A 105 -9.83 -4.98 5.99
CA SER A 105 -9.33 -4.79 7.35
C SER A 105 -8.78 -6.07 8.00
N GLY A 106 -9.23 -7.25 7.55
CA GLY A 106 -8.77 -8.55 8.03
C GLY A 106 -7.39 -8.94 7.48
N ASP A 107 -7.03 -8.42 6.31
CA ASP A 107 -5.74 -8.67 5.67
C ASP A 107 -4.62 -7.79 6.27
N GLY A 108 -4.99 -6.62 6.80
CA GLY A 108 -4.07 -5.60 7.27
C GLY A 108 -4.18 -4.31 6.47
N THR A 109 -3.75 -3.21 7.08
CA THR A 109 -3.89 -1.86 6.53
C THR A 109 -2.56 -1.11 6.56
N ILE A 110 -2.44 -0.10 5.69
CA ILE A 110 -1.40 0.91 5.75
C ILE A 110 -1.97 2.13 6.47
N THR A 111 -1.31 2.65 7.50
CA THR A 111 -1.77 3.84 8.23
C THR A 111 -0.99 5.07 7.80
N VAL A 112 -1.64 6.11 7.30
CA VAL A 112 -0.99 7.41 7.10
C VAL A 112 -1.22 8.27 8.33
N ALA A 113 -0.13 8.81 8.90
CA ALA A 113 -0.21 9.74 10.03
C ALA A 113 0.23 11.15 9.60
N LEU A 114 -0.56 12.17 9.99
CA LEU A 114 -0.12 13.57 9.89
C LEU A 114 1.23 13.73 10.58
N ASN A 115 2.22 14.22 9.83
CA ASN A 115 3.42 14.78 10.44
C ASN A 115 2.98 16.03 11.19
N LEU A 116 2.68 15.90 12.49
CA LEU A 116 2.62 17.02 13.41
C LEU A 116 4.05 17.55 13.55
N VAL A 117 4.49 18.30 12.54
CA VAL A 117 5.60 19.24 12.74
C VAL A 117 5.04 20.22 13.75
N SER A 118 5.35 19.98 15.03
CA SER A 118 5.10 20.91 16.11
C SER A 118 5.93 22.15 15.81
N SER A 119 5.38 23.02 14.97
CA SER A 119 5.83 24.37 14.78
C SER A 119 5.65 25.04 16.13
N LYS A 120 6.66 24.93 16.99
CA LYS A 120 6.83 25.83 18.12
C LYS A 120 6.92 27.22 17.51
N ARG A 121 5.77 27.87 17.32
CA ARG A 121 5.71 29.33 17.22
C ARG A 121 6.32 29.82 18.53
N LYS A 122 7.61 30.14 18.51
CA LYS A 122 8.19 31.09 19.44
C LYS A 122 7.39 32.38 19.22
N TYR A 123 6.41 32.61 20.09
CA TYR A 123 6.01 33.97 20.39
C TYR A 123 7.26 34.63 20.97
N CYS A 124 7.89 35.49 20.17
CA CYS A 124 8.76 36.51 20.75
C CYS A 124 7.84 37.53 21.42
N ASP A 125 8.16 37.78 22.68
CA ASP A 125 7.63 38.84 23.54
C ASP A 125 7.83 40.23 22.91
#